data_AF-A0A3A5YBU8-F1
#
_entry.id   AF-A0A3A5YBU8-F1
#
_cell.length_a   1.000
_cell.length_b   1.000
_cell.length_c   1.000
_cell.angle_alpha   90.00
_cell.angle_beta   90.00
_cell.angle_gamma   90.00
#
_symmetry.space_group_name_H-M   'P 1'
#
loop_
_entity.id
_entity.type
_entity.pdbx_description
1 polymer ?
#
loop_
_entity_poly.entity_id
_entity_poly.type
_entity_poly.pdbx_seq_one_letter_code
_entity_poly.pdbx_strand_id
1 'polypeptide(L)' 'MTSIYTFTSSLIRSIRQTGRYSTSGIYTSTLNSFLRFTGNRSITFEELTPNLIKQYEDRLLGEGRRHRRSRIIFSTV' A
#
# COMPACT_ATOMS: atom_id res chain seq x y z
N MET A 1 -6.46 -2.92 17.47
CA MET A 1 -6.37 -1.88 16.42
C MET A 1 -5.95 -2.52 15.12
N THR A 2 -6.67 -2.25 14.02
CA THR A 2 -6.35 -2.79 12.70
C THR A 2 -5.30 -1.89 12.05
N SER A 3 -4.20 -2.47 11.57
CA SER A 3 -3.15 -1.72 10.88
C SER A 3 -3.32 -1.84 9.37
N ILE A 4 -2.69 -0.92 8.63
CA ILE A 4 -2.62 -0.99 7.17
C ILE A 4 -2.02 -2.33 6.73
N TYR A 5 -1.04 -2.84 7.48
CA TYR A 5 -0.44 -4.14 7.22
C TYR A 5 -1.44 -5.29 7.36
N THR A 6 -2.17 -5.38 8.48
CA THR A 6 -3.09 -6.51 8.72
C THR A 6 -4.27 -6.49 7.76
N PHE A 7 -4.81 -5.30 7.47
CA PHE A 7 -5.87 -5.11 6.48
C PHE A 7 -5.41 -5.51 5.08
N THR A 8 -4.31 -4.92 4.60
CA THR A 8 -3.83 -5.15 3.22
C THR A 8 -3.37 -6.59 3.02
N SER A 9 -2.76 -7.22 4.03
CA SER A 9 -2.38 -8.63 3.96
C SER A 9 -3.58 -9.56 3.82
N SER A 10 -4.67 -9.26 4.55
CA SER A 10 -5.94 -9.99 4.44
C SER A 10 -6.57 -9.81 3.07
N LEU A 11 -6.55 -8.57 2.53
CA LEU A 11 -7.02 -8.27 1.18
C LEU A 11 -6.21 -9.02 0.11
N ILE A 12 -4.87 -9.02 0.20
CA ILE A 12 -3.99 -9.77 -0.70
C ILE A 12 -4.35 -11.26 -0.69
N ARG A 13 -4.58 -11.84 0.51
CA ARG A 13 -4.97 -13.24 0.65
C ARG A 13 -6.31 -13.51 -0.03
N SER A 14 -7.30 -12.65 0.15
CA SER A 14 -8.61 -12.76 -0.50
C SER A 14 -8.49 -12.68 -2.04
N ILE A 15 -7.75 -11.69 -2.56
CA ILE A 15 -7.51 -11.54 -4.01
C ILE A 15 -6.82 -12.78 -4.59
N ARG A 16 -5.85 -13.37 -3.88
CA ARG A 16 -5.21 -14.63 -4.31
C ARG A 16 -6.20 -15.78 -4.38
N GLN A 17 -7.11 -15.90 -3.41
CA GLN A 17 -8.14 -16.94 -3.41
C GLN A 17 -9.11 -16.81 -4.59
N THR A 18 -9.32 -15.60 -5.11
CA THR A 18 -10.12 -15.38 -6.33
C THR A 18 -9.36 -15.65 -7.64
N GLY A 19 -8.11 -16.14 -7.57
CA GLY A 19 -7.27 -16.41 -8.75
C GLY A 19 -6.66 -15.17 -9.40
N ARG A 20 -6.86 -13.97 -8.83
CA ARG A 20 -6.35 -12.69 -9.35
C ARG A 20 -4.90 -12.44 -8.93
N TYR A 21 -4.00 -13.34 -9.32
CA TYR A 21 -2.59 -13.31 -8.87
C TYR A 21 -1.85 -12.03 -9.26
N SER A 22 -2.07 -11.52 -10.49
CA SER A 22 -1.48 -10.26 -10.96
C SER A 22 -1.87 -9.09 -10.08
N THR A 23 -3.18 -8.95 -9.78
CA THR A 23 -3.70 -7.94 -8.86
C THR A 23 -3.08 -8.12 -7.47
N SER A 24 -3.05 -9.33 -6.93
CA SER A 24 -2.45 -9.59 -5.61
C SER A 24 -0.97 -9.23 -5.54
N GLY A 25 -0.23 -9.43 -6.63
CA GLY A 25 1.19 -9.07 -6.75
C GLY A 25 1.41 -7.57 -6.73
N ILE A 26 0.49 -6.79 -7.33
CA ILE A 26 0.52 -5.33 -7.25
C ILE A 26 0.31 -4.87 -5.81
N TYR A 27 -0.75 -5.35 -5.13
CA TYR A 27 -0.99 -5.00 -3.73
C TYR A 27 0.19 -5.39 -2.83
N THR A 28 0.78 -6.56 -3.05
CA THR A 28 1.97 -7.02 -2.29
C THR A 28 3.16 -6.09 -2.49
N SER A 29 3.48 -5.76 -3.74
CA SER A 29 4.60 -4.88 -4.08
C SER A 29 4.42 -3.48 -3.48
N THR A 30 3.19 -2.99 -3.54
CA THR A 30 2.83 -1.68 -3.03
C THR A 30 2.86 -1.63 -1.49
N LEU A 31 2.37 -2.66 -0.80
CA LEU A 31 2.48 -2.80 0.66
C LEU A 31 3.96 -2.80 1.09
N ASN A 32 4.80 -3.58 0.43
CA ASN A 32 6.24 -3.64 0.73
C ASN A 32 6.93 -2.29 0.51
N SER A 33 6.53 -1.56 -0.54
CA SER A 33 7.04 -0.21 -0.79
C SER A 33 6.62 0.78 0.29
N PHE A 34 5.35 0.72 0.73
CA PHE A 34 4.84 1.57 1.80
C PHE A 34 5.52 1.26 3.15
N LEU A 35 5.71 -0.02 3.48
CA LEU A 35 6.45 -0.42 4.70
C LEU A 35 7.88 0.10 4.69
N ARG A 36 8.58 0.03 3.55
CA ARG A 36 9.93 0.62 3.44
C ARG A 36 9.93 2.12 3.67
N PHE A 37 8.91 2.83 3.18
CA PHE A 37 8.74 4.26 3.42
C PHE A 37 8.50 4.57 4.91
N THR A 38 7.73 3.74 5.63
CA THR A 38 7.43 3.93 7.05
C THR A 38 8.49 3.34 7.99
N GLY A 39 9.63 2.87 7.46
CA GLY A 39 10.68 2.24 8.26
C GLY A 39 10.28 0.89 8.86
N ASN A 40 9.44 0.12 8.17
CA ASN A 40 8.83 -1.13 8.59
C ASN A 40 7.95 -1.03 9.84
N ARG A 41 7.51 0.19 10.21
CA ARG A 41 6.53 0.39 11.27
C ARG A 41 5.14 -0.02 10.79
N SER A 42 4.42 -0.72 11.65
CA SER A 42 2.99 -0.98 11.48
C SER A 42 2.20 0.31 11.76
N ILE A 43 1.68 0.92 10.71
CA ILE A 43 0.86 2.15 10.78
C ILE A 43 -0.61 1.76 10.94
N THR A 44 -1.29 2.36 11.92
CA THR A 44 -2.74 2.22 12.12
C THR A 44 -3.52 3.12 11.15
N PHE A 45 -4.84 2.89 11.00
CA PHE A 45 -5.68 3.78 10.19
C PHE A 45 -5.75 5.21 10.75
N GLU A 46 -5.64 5.39 12.06
CA GLU A 46 -5.60 6.71 12.72
C GLU A 46 -4.32 7.49 12.36
N GLU A 47 -3.21 6.79 12.20
CA GLU A 47 -1.93 7.37 11.80
C GLU A 47 -1.82 7.61 10.27
N LEU A 48 -2.71 7.00 9.47
CA LEU A 48 -2.77 7.18 8.03
C LEU A 48 -3.41 8.53 7.67
N THR A 49 -2.65 9.61 7.84
CA THR A 49 -3.11 10.97 7.53
C THR A 49 -2.95 11.31 6.04
N PRO A 50 -3.73 12.25 5.49
CA PRO A 50 -3.53 12.75 4.13
C PRO A 50 -2.11 13.26 3.87
N ASN A 51 -1.49 13.88 4.89
CA ASN A 51 -0.11 14.36 4.80
C ASN A 51 0.91 13.22 4.69
N LEU A 52 0.69 12.10 5.38
CA LEU A 52 1.53 10.91 5.26
C LEU A 52 1.42 10.30 3.86
N ILE A 53 0.20 10.26 3.32
CA ILE A 53 -0.07 9.78 1.95
C ILE A 53 0.67 10.65 0.94
N LYS A 54 0.54 11.98 1.05
CA LYS A 54 1.23 12.92 0.16
C LYS A 54 2.75 12.74 0.18
N GLN A 55 3.35 12.61 1.37
CA GLN A 55 4.79 12.34 1.49
C GLN A 55 5.20 11.02 0.83
N TYR A 56 4.35 9.99 0.91
CA TYR A 56 4.60 8.74 0.21
C TYR A 56 4.50 8.90 -1.32
N GLU A 57 3.53 9.68 -1.82
CA GLU A 57 3.41 9.99 -3.24
C GLU A 57 4.61 10.79 -3.76
N ASP A 58 5.04 11.82 -3.05
CA ASP A 58 6.22 12.62 -3.37
C ASP A 58 7.49 11.76 -3.40
N ARG A 59 7.64 10.84 -2.44
CA ARG A 59 8.71 9.82 -2.43
C ARG A 59 8.67 8.96 -3.69
N LEU A 60 7.50 8.46 -4.09
CA LEU A 60 7.36 7.64 -5.31
C LEU A 60 7.68 8.43 -6.59
N LEU A 61 7.33 9.71 -6.64
CA LEU A 61 7.68 10.60 -7.74
C LEU A 61 9.19 10.86 -7.81
N GLY A 62 9.83 11.11 -6.67
CA GLY A 62 11.28 11.33 -6.56
C GLY A 62 12.12 10.10 -6.94
N GLU A 63 11.64 8.89 -6.66
CA GLU A 63 12.30 7.63 -7.06
C GLU A 63 12.15 7.29 -8.58
N GLY A 64 11.58 8.19 -9.38
CA GLY A 64 11.38 7.98 -10.82
C GLY A 64 10.34 6.90 -11.15
N ARG A 65 9.58 6.42 -10.16
CA ARG A 65 8.48 5.46 -10.36
C ARG A 65 7.27 6.20 -10.93
N ARG A 66 7.31 6.45 -12.24
CA ARG A 66 6.21 7.02 -13.03
C ARG A 66 4.86 6.36 -12.74
N HIS A 67 4.00 7.10 -12.05
CA HIS A 67 2.52 7.23 -12.10
C HIS A 67 1.59 6.00 -12.22
N ARG A 68 2.04 4.79 -12.58
CA ARG A 68 1.16 3.62 -12.79
C ARG A 68 0.83 2.83 -11.51
N ARG A 69 1.58 3.01 -10.42
CA ARG A 69 1.49 2.13 -9.23
C ARG A 69 0.92 2.76 -7.96
N SER A 70 0.88 4.09 -7.83
CA SER A 70 0.39 4.74 -6.60
C SER A 70 -1.13 4.65 -6.44
N ARG A 71 -1.88 4.56 -7.56
CA ARG A 71 -3.34 4.70 -7.57
C ARG A 71 -4.14 3.48 -7.08
N ILE A 72 -3.48 2.40 -6.66
CA ILE A 72 -4.15 1.13 -6.33
C ILE A 72 -4.43 0.97 -4.82
N ILE A 73 -3.69 1.66 -3.93
CA ILE A 73 -4.01 1.57 -2.49
C ILE A 73 -5.30 2.32 -2.16
N PHE A 74 -5.51 3.51 -2.74
CA PHE A 74 -6.57 4.44 -2.33
C PHE A 74 -7.84 4.37 -3.19
N SER A 75 -7.91 3.45 -4.15
CA SER A 75 -9.12 3.25 -4.97
C SER A 75 -10.18 2.39 -4.29
N THR A 76 -9.89 1.81 -3.13
CA THR A 76 -10.76 0.82 -2.46
C THR A 76 -11.02 1.17 -0.99
N VAL A 77 -10.65 2.39 -0.56
CA VAL A 77 -10.97 2.92 0.77
C VAL A 77 -11.92 4.09 0.59
#